data_AF-A0A7I7YVN9-F1
#
_entry.id   AF-A0A7I7YVN9-F1
#
_cell.length_a   1.000
_cell.length_b   1.000
_cell.length_c   1.000
_cell.angle_alpha   90.00
_cell.angle_beta   90.00
_cell.angle_gamma   90.00
#
_symmetry.space_group_name_H-M   'P 1'
#
loop_
_entity.id
_entity.type
_entity.pdbx_description
1 polymer ?
#
loop_
_entity_poly.entity_id
_entity_poly.type
_entity_poly.pdbx_seq_one_letter_code
_entity_poly.pdbx_strand_id
1 'polypeptide(L)'
;MVIDATSENPDLRAVVAIGASAGGVEALSRLAAGLSAELPYAYLIVLHVPAGAPSVLARIVDRSGPLPAVAAQDGAELEPGRIYVGVPDRHLLVAGRRVALSQGPTENGHRPAINALFRSVALAFGSRAIGVVLSGALDDGVLGLAAIRSRGGATICQAPEDALFPAMPTNALNAGVVGRQAAASEIGSVLNDLSRQHTEDLEMKPDAAMEFENRIAMKSRRYQEMADETERAPTVLGERLSTVGPERGGGGG
;
A
#
# COMPACT_ATOMS: atom_id res chain seq x y z
N MET A 1 9.42 20.29 -29.89
CA MET A 1 9.78 19.01 -29.25
C MET A 1 8.87 18.87 -28.05
N VAL A 2 7.68 18.31 -28.27
CA VAL A 2 6.66 18.14 -27.23
C VAL A 2 6.87 16.74 -26.68
N ILE A 3 7.19 16.66 -25.40
CA ILE A 3 7.32 15.43 -24.63
C ILE A 3 5.96 14.75 -24.61
N ASP A 4 5.88 13.60 -25.28
CA ASP A 4 4.70 12.75 -25.38
C ASP A 4 4.36 12.15 -24.00
N ALA A 5 3.07 11.97 -23.76
CA ALA A 5 2.51 11.45 -22.54
C ALA A 5 3.06 10.04 -22.26
N THR A 6 3.41 9.82 -20.99
CA THR A 6 3.95 8.57 -20.46
C THR A 6 3.09 7.37 -20.85
N SER A 7 3.68 6.44 -21.60
CA SER A 7 3.27 5.06 -21.87
C SER A 7 2.24 4.50 -20.87
N GLU A 8 0.96 4.70 -21.14
CA GLU A 8 -0.10 3.93 -20.48
C GLU A 8 -0.12 2.54 -21.11
N ASN A 9 0.19 1.49 -20.35
CA ASN A 9 -0.06 0.13 -20.78
C ASN A 9 -1.57 -0.17 -20.62
N PRO A 10 -2.37 -0.19 -21.71
CA PRO A 10 -3.83 -0.28 -21.65
C PRO A 10 -4.33 -1.64 -21.10
N ASP A 11 -3.43 -2.61 -20.91
CA ASP A 11 -3.78 -3.98 -20.54
C ASP A 11 -3.88 -4.21 -19.03
N LEU A 12 -3.39 -3.32 -18.15
CA LEU A 12 -3.54 -3.52 -16.70
C LEU A 12 -4.90 -3.00 -16.21
N ARG A 13 -5.81 -3.93 -15.96
CA ARG A 13 -7.17 -3.62 -15.51
C ARG A 13 -7.29 -3.49 -14.01
N ALA A 14 -6.61 -4.30 -13.21
CA ALA A 14 -6.72 -4.24 -11.75
C ALA A 14 -5.40 -4.53 -11.05
N VAL A 15 -5.34 -4.16 -9.77
CA VAL A 15 -4.22 -4.49 -8.88
C VAL A 15 -4.73 -5.28 -7.68
N VAL A 16 -4.11 -6.43 -7.45
CA VAL A 16 -4.40 -7.32 -6.33
C VAL A 16 -3.35 -7.11 -5.24
N ALA A 17 -3.75 -6.46 -4.16
CA ALA A 17 -2.95 -6.31 -2.95
C ALA A 17 -3.21 -7.49 -2.01
N ILE A 18 -2.16 -8.21 -1.62
CA ILE A 18 -2.24 -9.45 -0.84
C ILE A 18 -1.42 -9.27 0.43
N GLY A 19 -2.05 -9.54 1.58
CA GLY A 19 -1.43 -9.44 2.90
C GLY A 19 -1.47 -10.78 3.64
N ALA A 20 -0.35 -11.17 4.23
CA ALA A 20 -0.24 -12.37 5.06
C ALA A 20 0.74 -12.14 6.22
N SER A 21 0.66 -12.99 7.25
CA SER A 21 1.54 -12.94 8.42
C SER A 21 1.90 -14.36 8.90
N ALA A 22 1.62 -14.71 10.15
CA ALA A 22 1.80 -16.08 10.67
C ALA A 22 1.10 -17.13 9.78
N GLY A 23 1.84 -18.17 9.37
CA GLY A 23 1.36 -19.17 8.40
C GLY A 23 1.19 -18.66 6.96
N GLY A 24 1.54 -17.41 6.70
CA GLY A 24 1.32 -16.74 5.43
C GLY A 24 2.10 -17.33 4.26
N VAL A 25 3.29 -17.90 4.47
CA VAL A 25 4.08 -18.50 3.39
C VAL A 25 3.32 -19.64 2.71
N GLU A 26 2.69 -20.53 3.49
CA GLU A 26 1.91 -21.65 2.95
C GLU A 26 0.65 -21.16 2.22
N ALA A 27 -0.07 -20.20 2.81
CA ALA A 27 -1.25 -19.61 2.19
C ALA A 27 -0.89 -18.90 0.87
N LEU A 28 0.21 -18.16 0.83
CA LEU A 28 0.71 -17.47 -0.36
C LEU A 28 1.11 -18.47 -1.46
N SER A 29 1.80 -19.56 -1.11
CA SER A 29 2.16 -20.60 -2.09
C SER A 29 0.92 -21.26 -2.68
N ARG A 30 -0.09 -21.59 -1.86
CA ARG A 30 -1.36 -22.16 -2.32
C ARG A 30 -2.14 -21.20 -3.22
N LEU A 31 -2.20 -19.92 -2.85
CA LEU A 31 -2.81 -18.88 -3.68
C LEU A 31 -2.08 -18.75 -5.02
N ALA A 32 -0.75 -18.64 -5.00
CA ALA A 32 0.07 -18.45 -6.19
C ALA A 32 -0.13 -19.61 -7.19
N ALA A 33 -0.24 -20.84 -6.69
CA ALA A 33 -0.50 -22.02 -7.51
C ALA A 33 -1.82 -21.95 -8.30
N GLY A 34 -2.83 -21.25 -7.77
CA GLY A 34 -4.15 -21.10 -8.39
C GLY A 34 -4.32 -19.86 -9.27
N LEU A 35 -3.30 -18.99 -9.40
CA LEU A 35 -3.40 -17.78 -10.21
C LEU A 35 -3.37 -18.09 -11.72
N SER A 36 -4.05 -17.26 -12.51
CA SER A 36 -4.07 -17.36 -13.98
C SER A 36 -3.23 -16.25 -14.61
N ALA A 37 -2.44 -16.59 -15.62
CA ALA A 37 -1.67 -15.64 -16.44
C ALA A 37 -2.54 -14.88 -17.46
N GLU A 38 -3.79 -15.30 -17.65
CA GLU A 38 -4.72 -14.64 -18.57
C GLU A 38 -5.38 -13.40 -17.93
N LEU A 39 -5.23 -13.22 -16.62
CA LEU A 39 -5.80 -12.08 -15.95
C LEU A 39 -4.96 -10.82 -16.21
N PRO A 40 -5.60 -9.70 -16.63
CA PRO A 40 -4.95 -8.41 -16.85
C PRO A 40 -4.58 -7.70 -15.53
N TYR A 41 -4.04 -8.44 -14.55
CA TYR A 41 -3.84 -7.99 -13.17
C TYR A 41 -2.36 -8.02 -12.78
N ALA A 42 -1.96 -7.05 -11.95
CA ALA A 42 -0.68 -7.09 -11.25
C ALA A 42 -0.92 -7.43 -9.77
N TYR A 43 0.03 -8.14 -9.16
CA TYR A 43 -0.12 -8.67 -7.81
C TYR A 43 0.98 -8.09 -6.91
N LEU A 44 0.61 -7.57 -5.74
CA LEU A 44 1.55 -7.06 -4.74
C LEU A 44 1.37 -7.84 -3.45
N ILE A 45 2.45 -8.48 -2.96
CA ILE A 45 2.42 -9.33 -1.78
C ILE A 45 3.22 -8.68 -0.66
N VAL A 46 2.56 -8.53 0.49
CA VAL A 46 3.21 -8.22 1.77
C VAL A 46 3.10 -9.43 2.69
N LEU A 47 4.25 -9.86 3.20
CA LEU A 47 4.36 -10.79 4.32
C LEU A 47 5.09 -10.07 5.44
N HIS A 48 4.57 -10.15 6.66
CA HIS A 48 5.31 -9.68 7.83
C HIS A 48 6.58 -10.49 8.02
N VAL A 49 7.73 -9.83 7.83
CA VAL A 49 9.06 -10.40 8.03
C VAL A 49 9.92 -9.45 8.87
N PRO A 50 10.80 -9.97 9.75
CA PRO A 50 11.73 -9.13 10.50
C PRO A 50 12.66 -8.34 9.58
N ALA A 51 12.93 -7.07 9.90
CA ALA A 51 13.74 -6.14 9.10
C ALA A 51 15.15 -6.67 8.77
N GLY A 52 15.77 -7.44 9.66
CA GLY A 52 17.13 -7.98 9.48
C GLY A 52 17.19 -9.34 8.78
N ALA A 53 16.06 -9.95 8.43
CA ALA A 53 16.04 -11.28 7.85
C ALA A 53 16.13 -11.22 6.32
N PRO A 54 17.02 -12.00 5.68
CA PRO A 54 16.97 -12.15 4.23
C PRO A 54 15.63 -12.77 3.83
N SER A 55 14.92 -12.16 2.87
CA SER A 55 13.67 -12.70 2.36
C SER A 55 13.92 -13.51 1.09
N VAL A 56 13.59 -14.81 1.16
CA VAL A 56 13.53 -15.69 -0.02
C VAL A 56 12.10 -15.83 -0.56
N LEU A 57 11.17 -15.02 -0.06
CA LEU A 57 9.74 -15.14 -0.33
C LEU A 57 9.42 -15.05 -1.83
N ALA A 58 10.03 -14.09 -2.55
CA ALA A 58 9.86 -13.97 -3.99
C ALA A 58 10.14 -15.28 -4.71
N ARG A 59 11.25 -15.95 -4.37
CA ARG A 59 11.64 -17.24 -4.95
C ARG A 59 10.71 -18.39 -4.56
N ILE A 60 10.13 -18.36 -3.36
CA ILE A 60 9.14 -19.36 -2.93
C ILE A 60 7.86 -19.21 -3.77
N VAL A 61 7.35 -17.98 -3.87
CA VAL A 61 6.14 -17.67 -4.63
C VAL A 61 6.34 -17.97 -6.12
N ASP A 62 7.48 -17.59 -6.69
CA ASP A 62 7.84 -17.83 -8.10
C ASP A 62 7.80 -19.31 -8.48
N ARG A 63 8.21 -20.19 -7.56
CA ARG A 63 8.18 -21.65 -7.77
C ARG A 63 6.82 -22.28 -7.53
N SER A 64 5.90 -21.56 -6.90
CA SER A 64 4.64 -22.12 -6.42
C SER A 64 3.53 -22.01 -7.46
N GLY A 65 3.66 -21.15 -8.46
CA GLY A 65 2.61 -20.88 -9.43
C GLY A 65 3.10 -20.52 -10.82
N PRO A 66 2.18 -20.24 -11.75
CA PRO A 66 2.52 -19.99 -13.15
C PRO A 66 3.01 -18.56 -13.43
N LEU A 67 2.84 -17.63 -12.47
CA LEU A 67 3.22 -16.23 -12.64
C LEU A 67 4.64 -15.96 -12.13
N PRO A 68 5.46 -15.20 -12.87
CA PRO A 68 6.77 -14.78 -12.39
C PRO A 68 6.64 -13.89 -11.14
N ALA A 69 7.39 -14.23 -10.10
CA ALA A 69 7.44 -13.45 -8.87
C ALA A 69 8.83 -12.87 -8.61
N VAL A 70 8.87 -11.56 -8.37
CA VAL A 70 10.11 -10.82 -8.15
C VAL A 70 10.06 -10.04 -6.84
N ALA A 71 11.22 -9.84 -6.21
CA ALA A 71 11.33 -8.84 -5.17
C ALA A 71 11.01 -7.46 -5.76
N ALA A 72 10.16 -6.71 -5.08
CA ALA A 72 9.75 -5.39 -5.50
C ALA A 72 10.97 -4.46 -5.65
N GLN A 73 10.96 -3.64 -6.70
CA GLN A 73 11.98 -2.63 -6.96
C GLN A 73 11.30 -1.27 -7.04
N ASP A 74 11.89 -0.26 -6.41
CA ASP A 74 11.33 1.09 -6.40
C ASP A 74 11.25 1.66 -7.83
N GLY A 75 10.12 2.27 -8.16
CA GLY A 75 9.86 2.86 -9.48
C GLY A 75 9.50 1.87 -10.59
N ALA A 76 9.55 0.55 -10.32
CA ALA A 76 9.17 -0.47 -11.30
C ALA A 76 7.72 -0.28 -11.75
N GLU A 77 7.46 -0.41 -13.05
CA GLU A 77 6.12 -0.32 -13.61
C GLU A 77 5.32 -1.58 -13.29
N LEU A 78 4.04 -1.42 -12.95
CA LEU A 78 3.17 -2.56 -12.70
C LEU A 78 2.76 -3.22 -14.02
N GLU A 79 3.23 -4.44 -14.21
CA GLU A 79 2.96 -5.30 -15.38
C GLU A 79 1.85 -6.32 -15.06
N PRO A 80 0.88 -6.54 -15.98
CA PRO A 80 -0.07 -7.64 -15.89
C PRO A 80 0.64 -9.00 -15.82
N GLY A 81 0.04 -9.96 -15.11
CA GLY A 81 0.58 -11.32 -14.96
C GLY A 81 1.84 -11.42 -14.11
N ARG A 82 2.15 -10.39 -13.31
CA ARG A 82 3.39 -10.34 -12.50
C ARG A 82 3.16 -10.11 -11.02
N ILE A 83 3.95 -10.80 -10.20
CA ILE A 83 3.91 -10.72 -8.75
C ILE A 83 5.11 -9.92 -8.22
N TYR A 84 4.84 -8.86 -7.46
CA TYR A 84 5.81 -8.01 -6.78
C TYR A 84 5.76 -8.30 -5.28
N VAL A 85 6.85 -8.81 -4.74
CA VAL A 85 6.93 -9.23 -3.34
C VAL A 85 7.68 -8.19 -2.52
N GLY A 86 7.06 -7.76 -1.43
CA GLY A 86 7.63 -6.79 -0.49
C GLY A 86 8.98 -7.22 0.05
N VAL A 87 9.85 -6.25 0.27
CA VAL A 87 11.20 -6.46 0.81
C VAL A 87 11.25 -6.05 2.28
N PRO A 88 12.13 -6.67 3.10
CA PRO A 88 12.29 -6.30 4.51
C PRO A 88 12.59 -4.81 4.70
N ASP A 89 12.10 -4.24 5.81
CA ASP A 89 12.34 -2.86 6.23
C ASP A 89 11.88 -1.77 5.25
N ARG A 90 11.03 -2.11 4.28
CA ARG A 90 10.39 -1.14 3.38
C ARG A 90 8.91 -1.44 3.25
N HIS A 91 8.07 -0.41 3.29
CA HIS A 91 6.70 -0.52 2.83
C HIS A 91 6.71 -0.77 1.32
N LEU A 92 5.95 -1.77 0.89
CA LEU A 92 5.55 -1.93 -0.51
C LEU A 92 4.26 -1.15 -0.72
N LEU A 93 4.31 -0.15 -1.59
CA LEU A 93 3.21 0.77 -1.86
C LEU A 93 3.04 0.95 -3.37
N VAL A 94 1.98 1.66 -3.77
CA VAL A 94 1.70 2.03 -5.16
C VAL A 94 1.56 3.53 -5.31
N ALA A 95 2.26 4.08 -6.30
CA ALA A 95 2.14 5.48 -6.72
C ALA A 95 1.78 5.53 -8.22
N GLY A 96 0.51 5.85 -8.52
CA GLY A 96 -0.03 5.69 -9.87
C GLY A 96 0.04 4.23 -10.31
N ARG A 97 0.83 3.93 -11.34
CA ARG A 97 1.03 2.57 -11.87
C ARG A 97 2.44 2.01 -11.60
N ARG A 98 3.11 2.54 -10.58
CA ARG A 98 4.48 2.14 -10.22
C ARG A 98 4.53 1.62 -8.79
N VAL A 99 5.42 0.67 -8.58
CA VAL A 99 5.88 0.25 -7.25
C VAL A 99 6.57 1.43 -6.58
N ALA A 100 6.21 1.68 -5.32
CA ALA A 100 6.90 2.64 -4.46
C ALA A 100 7.39 1.93 -3.20
N LEU A 101 8.69 1.99 -2.94
CA LEU A 101 9.30 1.44 -1.73
C LEU A 101 9.67 2.56 -0.78
N SER A 102 9.09 2.53 0.42
CA SER A 102 9.28 3.60 1.41
C SER A 102 9.85 3.08 2.73
N GLN A 103 10.64 3.91 3.40
CA GLN A 103 11.08 3.72 4.77
C GLN A 103 10.29 4.61 5.75
N GLY A 104 9.05 4.94 5.42
CA GLY A 104 8.11 5.63 6.30
C GLY A 104 7.93 4.90 7.64
N PRO A 105 7.35 5.57 8.66
CA PRO A 105 7.20 4.98 9.98
C PRO A 105 6.42 3.67 9.92
N THR A 106 6.76 2.73 10.79
CA THR A 106 6.05 1.45 10.89
C THR A 106 4.57 1.68 11.19
N GLU A 107 3.70 0.86 10.62
CA GLU A 107 2.27 0.85 10.92
C GLU A 107 1.92 -0.47 11.59
N ASN A 108 1.21 -0.41 12.72
CA ASN A 108 0.94 -1.57 13.58
C ASN A 108 2.22 -2.35 13.95
N GLY A 109 3.35 -1.65 14.09
CA GLY A 109 4.67 -2.25 14.39
C GLY A 109 5.34 -2.95 13.20
N HIS A 110 4.78 -2.87 11.99
CA HIS A 110 5.28 -3.58 10.81
C HIS A 110 5.77 -2.63 9.72
N ARG A 111 6.82 -3.08 9.01
CA ARG A 111 7.32 -2.51 7.76
C ARG A 111 8.00 -3.63 6.95
N PRO A 112 7.33 -4.19 5.92
CA PRO A 112 6.07 -3.72 5.33
C PRO A 112 4.82 -4.00 6.18
N ALA A 113 3.89 -3.04 6.19
CA ALA A 113 2.54 -3.18 6.75
C ALA A 113 1.49 -3.42 5.65
N ILE A 114 0.50 -4.25 5.94
CA ILE A 114 -0.55 -4.66 4.99
C ILE A 114 -1.52 -3.51 4.76
N ASN A 115 -1.97 -2.82 5.83
CA ASN A 115 -2.84 -1.66 5.72
C ASN A 115 -2.25 -0.57 4.81
N ALA A 116 -0.94 -0.32 4.92
CA ALA A 116 -0.25 0.67 4.10
C ALA A 116 -0.28 0.32 2.60
N LEU A 117 0.00 -0.94 2.25
CA LEU A 117 -0.13 -1.41 0.86
C LEU A 117 -1.57 -1.23 0.37
N PHE A 118 -2.54 -1.73 1.13
CA PHE A 118 -3.94 -1.77 0.70
C PHE A 118 -4.50 -0.36 0.52
N ARG A 119 -4.18 0.57 1.43
CA ARG A 119 -4.54 1.98 1.33
C ARG A 119 -3.95 2.63 0.09
N SER A 120 -2.67 2.38 -0.22
CA SER A 120 -2.03 2.95 -1.41
C SER A 120 -2.66 2.42 -2.71
N VAL A 121 -3.02 1.13 -2.75
CA VAL A 121 -3.69 0.51 -3.90
C VAL A 121 -5.12 1.04 -4.04
N ALA A 122 -5.86 1.19 -2.94
CA ALA A 122 -7.20 1.78 -2.95
C ALA A 122 -7.20 3.19 -3.55
N LEU A 123 -6.24 4.03 -3.16
CA LEU A 123 -6.10 5.39 -3.68
C LEU A 123 -5.67 5.43 -5.15
N ALA A 124 -4.80 4.51 -5.59
CA ALA A 124 -4.26 4.51 -6.94
C ALA A 124 -5.19 3.83 -7.98
N PHE A 125 -5.96 2.81 -7.58
CA PHE A 125 -6.76 1.98 -8.49
C PHE A 125 -8.27 2.04 -8.25
N GLY A 126 -8.76 2.67 -7.18
CA GLY A 126 -10.19 2.89 -6.98
C GLY A 126 -11.00 1.59 -6.97
N SER A 127 -12.03 1.52 -7.80
CA SER A 127 -12.86 0.32 -7.99
C SER A 127 -12.10 -0.86 -8.60
N ARG A 128 -10.94 -0.61 -9.20
CA ARG A 128 -10.03 -1.62 -9.75
C ARG A 128 -9.00 -2.12 -8.74
N ALA A 129 -9.11 -1.73 -7.47
CA ALA A 129 -8.34 -2.29 -6.37
C ALA A 129 -8.98 -3.58 -5.86
N ILE A 130 -8.18 -4.62 -5.65
CA ILE A 130 -8.61 -5.88 -5.02
C ILE A 130 -7.73 -6.14 -3.81
N GLY A 131 -8.32 -6.33 -2.63
CA GLY A 131 -7.62 -6.65 -1.40
C GLY A 131 -7.82 -8.09 -0.98
N VAL A 132 -6.75 -8.78 -0.60
CA VAL A 132 -6.76 -10.18 -0.17
C VAL A 132 -6.03 -10.35 1.15
N VAL A 133 -6.76 -10.68 2.22
CA VAL A 133 -6.17 -11.02 3.54
C VAL A 133 -6.08 -12.53 3.68
N LEU A 134 -4.88 -13.04 3.97
CA LEU A 134 -4.61 -14.45 4.22
C LEU A 134 -4.31 -14.74 5.69
N SER A 135 -3.89 -15.95 5.99
CA SER A 135 -3.44 -16.40 7.31
C SER A 135 -2.51 -15.40 8.00
N GLY A 136 -2.80 -15.14 9.28
CA GLY A 136 -2.02 -14.23 10.10
C GLY A 136 -2.58 -14.02 11.50
N ALA A 137 -1.79 -13.35 12.33
CA ALA A 137 -2.19 -12.91 13.66
C ALA A 137 -2.64 -11.43 13.62
N LEU A 138 -3.42 -11.02 14.64
CA LEU A 138 -3.89 -9.64 14.83
C LEU A 138 -4.77 -9.15 13.67
N ASP A 139 -4.73 -7.88 13.31
CA ASP A 139 -5.72 -7.19 12.47
C ASP A 139 -5.09 -6.29 11.37
N ASP A 140 -3.78 -6.42 11.10
CA ASP A 140 -3.17 -5.69 9.99
C ASP A 140 -3.73 -6.18 8.64
N GLY A 141 -4.38 -5.27 7.92
CA GLY A 141 -5.17 -5.56 6.72
C GLY A 141 -6.65 -5.25 6.87
N VAL A 142 -7.20 -5.18 8.09
CA VAL A 142 -8.64 -4.87 8.29
C VAL A 142 -8.98 -3.46 7.82
N LEU A 143 -8.23 -2.45 8.28
CA LEU A 143 -8.42 -1.06 7.84
C LEU A 143 -8.06 -0.88 6.36
N GLY A 144 -7.08 -1.64 5.87
CA GLY A 144 -6.73 -1.69 4.45
C GLY A 144 -7.87 -2.21 3.57
N LEU A 145 -8.54 -3.30 3.96
CA LEU A 145 -9.72 -3.81 3.25
C LEU A 145 -10.87 -2.81 3.31
N ALA A 146 -11.08 -2.16 4.47
CA ALA A 146 -12.05 -1.08 4.59
C ALA A 146 -11.76 0.05 3.59
N ALA A 147 -10.49 0.44 3.45
CA ALA A 147 -10.06 1.46 2.49
C ALA A 147 -10.35 1.02 1.06
N ILE A 148 -9.99 -0.19 0.65
CA ILE A 148 -10.29 -0.73 -0.69
C ILE A 148 -11.80 -0.73 -0.96
N ARG A 149 -12.59 -1.25 -0.01
CA ARG A 149 -14.05 -1.29 -0.14
C ARG A 149 -14.67 0.11 -0.21
N SER A 150 -14.15 1.05 0.57
CA SER A 150 -14.61 2.45 0.54
C SER A 150 -14.38 3.11 -0.81
N ARG A 151 -13.44 2.60 -1.63
CA ARG A 151 -13.16 3.08 -2.99
C ARG A 151 -13.86 2.27 -4.08
N GLY A 152 -14.80 1.40 -3.71
CA GLY A 152 -15.52 0.54 -4.64
C GLY A 152 -14.75 -0.71 -5.08
N GLY A 153 -13.58 -0.97 -4.49
CA GLY A 153 -12.77 -2.14 -4.79
C GLY A 153 -13.32 -3.43 -4.17
N ALA A 154 -12.85 -4.57 -4.65
CA ALA A 154 -13.25 -5.88 -4.14
C ALA A 154 -12.38 -6.32 -2.96
N THR A 155 -12.97 -7.00 -1.98
CA THR A 155 -12.26 -7.50 -0.80
C THR A 155 -12.51 -8.99 -0.61
N ILE A 156 -11.43 -9.72 -0.36
CA ILE A 156 -11.41 -11.17 -0.22
C ILE A 156 -10.64 -11.50 1.06
N CYS A 157 -11.09 -12.50 1.82
CA CYS A 157 -10.26 -13.12 2.84
C CYS A 157 -10.15 -14.64 2.63
N GLN A 158 -9.05 -15.22 3.11
CA GLN A 158 -8.94 -16.66 3.29
C GLN A 158 -10.02 -17.13 4.27
N ALA A 159 -10.64 -18.28 4.00
CA ALA A 159 -11.54 -18.92 4.94
C ALA A 159 -10.81 -19.22 6.26
N PRO A 160 -11.33 -18.80 7.43
CA PRO A 160 -10.65 -19.02 8.70
C PRO A 160 -10.30 -20.50 8.97
N GLU A 161 -11.16 -21.42 8.55
CA GLU A 161 -10.94 -22.87 8.68
C GLU A 161 -9.82 -23.43 7.78
N ASP A 162 -9.46 -22.73 6.71
CA ASP A 162 -8.31 -23.06 5.83
C ASP A 162 -7.02 -22.34 6.27
N ALA A 163 -7.13 -21.32 7.14
CA ALA A 163 -5.99 -20.54 7.60
C ALA A 163 -5.27 -21.24 8.76
N LEU A 164 -3.94 -21.37 8.66
CA LEU A 164 -3.11 -21.90 9.76
C LEU A 164 -3.19 -21.00 11.00
N PHE A 165 -3.29 -19.69 10.79
CA PHE A 165 -3.56 -18.70 11.82
C PHE A 165 -4.80 -17.88 11.41
N PRO A 166 -5.97 -18.17 12.00
CA PRO A 166 -7.24 -17.62 11.52
C PRO A 166 -7.54 -16.20 12.01
N ALA A 167 -6.80 -15.68 12.99
CA ALA A 167 -7.16 -14.44 13.67
C ALA A 167 -7.33 -13.24 12.72
N MET A 168 -6.39 -13.06 11.78
CA MET A 168 -6.43 -11.92 10.86
C MET A 168 -7.59 -12.00 9.84
N PRO A 169 -7.86 -13.12 9.17
CA PRO A 169 -9.10 -13.30 8.40
C PRO A 169 -10.38 -13.17 9.25
N THR A 170 -10.42 -13.74 10.45
CA THR A 170 -11.58 -13.62 11.36
C THR A 170 -11.86 -12.18 11.75
N ASN A 171 -10.82 -11.39 12.05
CA ASN A 171 -10.96 -9.97 12.37
C ASN A 171 -11.52 -9.17 11.17
N ALA A 172 -11.08 -9.48 9.95
CA ALA A 172 -11.62 -8.86 8.73
C ALA A 172 -13.11 -9.18 8.54
N LEU A 173 -13.51 -10.43 8.77
CA LEU A 173 -14.92 -10.85 8.72
C LEU A 173 -15.77 -10.12 9.77
N ASN A 174 -15.31 -10.09 11.03
CA ASN A 174 -16.00 -9.44 12.14
C ASN A 174 -16.19 -7.93 11.92
N ALA A 175 -15.24 -7.29 11.25
CA ALA A 175 -15.33 -5.87 10.90
C ALA A 175 -16.30 -5.58 9.73
N GLY A 176 -16.83 -6.61 9.05
CA GLY A 176 -17.76 -6.44 7.92
C GLY A 176 -17.11 -5.83 6.67
N VAL A 177 -15.79 -5.99 6.52
CA VAL A 177 -15.02 -5.41 5.40
C VAL A 177 -14.74 -6.40 4.27
N VAL A 178 -15.19 -7.64 4.41
CA VAL A 178 -14.96 -8.73 3.45
C VAL A 178 -16.18 -8.91 2.53
N GLY A 179 -15.95 -8.88 1.22
CA GLY A 179 -16.99 -9.15 0.22
C GLY A 179 -17.06 -10.62 -0.22
N ARG A 180 -15.93 -11.34 -0.20
CA ARG A 180 -15.86 -12.77 -0.55
C ARG A 180 -14.92 -13.53 0.38
N GLN A 181 -15.23 -14.79 0.64
CA GLN A 181 -14.40 -15.71 1.40
C GLN A 181 -14.09 -16.93 0.53
N ALA A 182 -12.87 -17.44 0.58
CA ALA A 182 -12.46 -18.65 -0.15
C ALA A 182 -11.25 -19.32 0.50
N ALA A 183 -11.02 -20.61 0.23
CA ALA A 183 -9.74 -21.23 0.58
C ALA A 183 -8.59 -20.59 -0.21
N ALA A 184 -7.36 -20.60 0.32
CA ALA A 184 -6.22 -19.94 -0.30
C ALA A 184 -6.01 -20.39 -1.76
N SER A 185 -6.16 -21.68 -2.04
CA SER A 185 -6.04 -22.27 -3.38
C SER A 185 -7.16 -21.88 -4.35
N GLU A 186 -8.30 -21.41 -3.84
CA GLU A 186 -9.49 -21.07 -4.64
C GLU A 186 -9.58 -19.58 -4.94
N ILE A 187 -8.79 -18.74 -4.26
CA ILE A 187 -8.79 -17.28 -4.47
C ILE A 187 -8.48 -16.93 -5.94
N GLY A 188 -7.63 -17.69 -6.63
CA GLY A 188 -7.40 -17.51 -8.07
C GLY A 188 -8.67 -17.66 -8.91
N SER A 189 -9.55 -18.59 -8.58
CA SER A 189 -10.86 -18.73 -9.23
C SER A 189 -11.76 -17.53 -8.92
N VAL A 190 -11.77 -17.06 -7.68
CA VAL A 190 -12.54 -15.86 -7.29
C VAL A 190 -12.08 -14.63 -8.09
N LEU A 191 -10.78 -14.47 -8.31
CA LEU A 191 -10.23 -13.39 -9.13
C LEU A 191 -10.65 -13.52 -10.60
N ASN A 192 -10.74 -14.74 -11.14
CA ASN A 192 -11.27 -15.00 -12.48
C ASN A 192 -12.75 -14.64 -12.60
N ASP A 193 -13.56 -14.91 -11.57
CA ASP A 193 -14.98 -14.55 -11.58
C ASP A 193 -15.17 -13.03 -11.50
N LEU A 194 -14.34 -12.35 -10.71
CA LEU A 194 -14.32 -10.89 -10.61
C LEU A 194 -13.91 -10.23 -11.93
N SER A 195 -12.99 -10.82 -12.70
CA SER A 195 -12.53 -10.23 -13.97
C SER A 195 -13.59 -10.18 -15.07
N ARG A 196 -14.63 -11.01 -14.93
CA ARG A 196 -15.79 -11.05 -15.84
C ARG A 196 -16.89 -10.06 -15.46
N GLN A 197 -16.79 -9.45 -14.27
CA GLN A 197 -17.76 -8.46 -13.81
C GLN A 197 -17.37 -7.09 -14.35
N HIS A 198 -18.35 -6.34 -14.85
CA HIS A 198 -18.13 -4.94 -15.20
C HIS A 198 -17.78 -4.16 -13.93
N THR A 199 -16.61 -3.54 -13.94
CA THR A 199 -16.22 -2.57 -12.91
C THR A 199 -16.63 -1.20 -13.42
N GLU A 200 -17.56 -0.55 -12.73
CA GLU A 200 -17.86 0.86 -13.01
C GLU A 200 -16.79 1.72 -12.34
N ASP A 201 -16.25 2.69 -13.07
CA ASP A 201 -15.38 3.71 -12.50
C ASP A 201 -16.28 4.67 -11.70
N LEU A 202 -16.35 4.43 -10.40
CA LEU A 202 -17.08 5.29 -9.48
C LEU A 202 -16.24 6.51 -9.14
N GLU A 203 -16.72 7.71 -9.48
CA GLU A 203 -16.14 8.96 -8.96
C GLU A 203 -16.35 9.03 -7.44
N MET A 204 -15.29 8.72 -6.72
CA MET A 204 -15.26 8.75 -5.26
C MET A 204 -14.84 10.12 -4.76
N LYS A 205 -15.53 10.64 -3.73
CA LYS A 205 -15.12 11.88 -3.07
C LYS A 205 -13.69 11.74 -2.48
N PRO A 206 -12.87 12.80 -2.51
CA PRO A 206 -11.57 12.80 -1.83
C PRO A 206 -11.70 12.41 -0.35
N ASP A 207 -10.71 11.72 0.19
CA ASP A 207 -10.63 11.38 1.61
C ASP A 207 -9.30 11.90 2.16
N ALA A 208 -9.36 13.11 2.73
CA ALA A 208 -8.17 13.80 3.20
C ALA A 208 -7.43 13.03 4.31
N ALA A 209 -8.13 12.26 5.14
CA ALA A 209 -7.51 11.46 6.19
C ALA A 209 -6.73 10.30 5.59
N MET A 210 -7.36 9.53 4.70
CA MET A 210 -6.72 8.42 3.99
C MET A 210 -5.52 8.88 3.16
N GLU A 211 -5.65 10.01 2.46
CA GLU A 211 -4.55 10.60 1.68
C GLU A 211 -3.40 11.06 2.57
N PHE A 212 -3.68 11.59 3.75
CA PHE A 212 -2.68 12.01 4.72
C PHE A 212 -1.89 10.81 5.29
N GLU A 213 -2.59 9.75 5.70
CA GLU A 213 -1.95 8.52 6.19
C GLU A 213 -1.10 7.86 5.09
N ASN A 214 -1.61 7.79 3.85
CA ASN A 214 -0.84 7.28 2.72
C ASN A 214 0.43 8.12 2.50
N ARG A 215 0.34 9.46 2.61
CA ARG A 215 1.50 10.34 2.50
C ARG A 215 2.53 10.08 3.61
N ILE A 216 2.09 9.82 4.84
CA ILE A 216 2.99 9.43 5.93
C ILE A 216 3.73 8.14 5.58
N ALA A 217 3.01 7.11 5.11
CA ALA A 217 3.62 5.85 4.71
C ALA A 217 4.61 6.02 3.54
N MET A 218 4.34 6.94 2.61
CA MET A 218 5.20 7.25 1.45
C MET A 218 6.46 8.06 1.81
N LYS A 219 6.54 8.69 2.99
CA LYS A 219 7.72 9.50 3.36
C LYS A 219 8.96 8.63 3.50
N SER A 220 10.02 8.96 2.77
CA SER A 220 11.36 8.41 3.01
C SER A 220 12.01 9.06 4.24
N ARG A 221 12.88 8.33 4.96
CA ARG A 221 13.63 8.79 6.15
C ARG A 221 14.33 10.15 5.97
N ARG A 222 14.72 10.51 4.74
CA ARG A 222 15.30 11.82 4.37
C ARG A 222 14.47 13.03 4.83
N TYR A 223 13.14 12.93 4.86
CA TYR A 223 12.29 14.04 5.33
C TYR A 223 12.30 14.21 6.86
N GLN A 224 12.61 13.16 7.62
CA GLN A 224 12.78 13.26 9.08
C GLN A 224 14.14 13.86 9.42
N GLU A 225 15.20 13.46 8.72
CA GLU A 225 16.55 14.03 8.91
C GLU A 225 16.59 15.53 8.58
N MET A 226 15.93 15.97 7.49
CA MET A 226 15.82 17.40 7.15
C MET A 226 14.91 18.19 8.11
N ALA A 227 13.82 17.60 8.61
CA ALA A 227 12.94 18.26 9.58
C ALA A 227 13.66 18.46 10.93
N ASP A 228 14.40 17.45 11.39
CA ASP A 228 15.23 17.52 12.61
C ASP A 228 16.42 18.50 12.46
N GLU A 229 17.00 18.63 11.26
CA GLU A 229 18.03 19.66 10.98
C GLU A 229 17.46 21.08 11.00
N THR A 230 16.22 21.27 10.53
CA THR A 230 15.56 22.58 10.51
C THR A 230 15.19 23.06 11.92
N GLU A 231 14.87 22.14 12.83
CA GLU A 231 14.61 22.44 14.25
C GLU A 231 15.89 22.69 15.08
N ARG A 232 17.09 22.42 14.53
CA ARG A 232 18.38 22.63 15.22
C ARG A 232 19.14 23.89 14.82
N ALA A 233 18.61 24.73 13.93
CA ALA A 233 19.26 25.99 13.57
C ALA A 233 19.18 27.01 14.71
N PRO A 234 20.29 27.63 15.16
CA PRO A 234 20.26 28.58 16.27
C PRO A 234 19.60 29.89 15.82
N THR A 235 18.59 30.31 16.58
CA THR A 235 17.92 31.61 16.44
C THR A 235 18.92 32.74 16.69
N VAL A 236 19.51 33.29 15.62
CA VAL A 236 20.23 34.56 15.66
C VAL A 236 19.54 35.51 14.71
N LEU A 237 18.53 36.24 15.18
CA LEU A 237 18.26 37.62 14.77
C LEU A 237 17.13 38.26 15.59
N GLY A 238 17.49 39.33 16.31
CA GLY A 238 16.62 40.28 16.99
C GLY A 238 17.55 41.04 17.93
N GLU A 239 18.04 42.24 17.60
CA GLU A 239 17.28 43.46 17.49
C GLU A 239 18.02 44.48 16.61
N ARG A 240 17.37 44.98 15.56
CA ARG A 240 17.56 46.36 15.10
C ARG A 240 16.21 46.86 14.59
N LEU A 241 15.65 47.86 15.27
CA LEU A 241 14.97 49.05 14.73
C LEU A 241 13.98 49.59 15.77
N SER A 242 14.41 50.58 16.54
CA SER A 242 13.52 51.61 17.10
C SER A 242 14.00 52.97 16.62
N THR A 243 13.37 53.47 15.57
CA THR A 243 13.39 54.89 15.20
C THR A 243 12.02 55.47 15.49
N VAL A 244 11.97 56.58 16.20
CA VAL A 244 11.25 57.83 15.88
C VAL A 244 11.13 58.66 17.18
N GLY A 245 11.91 59.74 17.26
CA GLY A 245 11.70 60.81 18.23
C GLY A 245 10.77 61.89 17.63
N PRO A 246 9.99 62.63 18.43
CA PRO A 246 9.16 63.70 17.90
C PRO A 246 9.89 65.05 17.99
N GLU A 247 10.06 65.71 16.85
CA GLU A 247 10.23 67.17 16.81
C GLU A 247 8.93 67.83 16.38
N ARG A 248 8.40 68.76 17.20
CA ARG A 248 7.77 70.00 16.73
C ARG A 248 7.98 71.10 17.78
N GLY A 249 8.56 72.21 17.34
CA GLY A 249 8.71 73.45 18.10
C GLY A 249 7.50 74.37 18.05
N GLY A 250 7.55 75.42 18.87
CA GLY A 250 6.71 76.60 18.83
C GLY A 250 7.42 77.74 19.58
N GLY A 251 7.69 78.85 18.90
CA GLY A 251 8.39 80.01 19.46
C GLY A 251 7.48 81.19 19.80
N GLY A 252 8.11 82.25 20.33
CA GLY A 252 7.63 83.63 20.30
C GLY A 252 7.01 84.15 21.59
N GLY A 253 7.63 85.18 22.19
CA GLY A 253 7.10 85.99 23.30
C GLY A 253 8.20 86.49 24.22
#